data_AF-A0A6G1CTW9-F1
#
_entry.id   AF-A0A6G1CTW9-F1
#
_cell.length_a   1.000
_cell.length_b   1.000
_cell.length_c   1.000
_cell.angle_alpha   90.00
_cell.angle_beta   90.00
_cell.angle_gamma   90.00
#
_symmetry.space_group_name_H-M   'P 1'
#
loop_
_entity.id
_entity.type
_entity.pdbx_description
1 polymer ?
#
loop_
_entity_poly.entity_id
_entity_poly.type
_entity_poly.pdbx_seq_one_letter_code
_entity_poly.pdbx_strand_id
1 'polypeptide(L)'
;MSHGQVVFDSEFSWKKTLFRGKIIIPEIRNQGQQPTCVFNALCIAAEMQMGRSAAQRDPTCDMRLCFNVDSFVTQYEYYAGK
;
A
#
# COMPACT_ATOMS: atom_id res chain seq x y z
N MET A 1 -20.95 35.62 -13.69
CA MET A 1 -20.00 34.77 -12.93
C MET A 1 -20.41 33.33 -13.18
N SER A 2 -19.67 32.62 -14.02
CA SER A 2 -19.96 31.23 -14.41
C SER A 2 -19.77 30.31 -13.21
N HIS A 3 -20.80 29.50 -12.92
CA HIS A 3 -20.67 28.39 -11.99
C HIS A 3 -19.77 27.34 -12.64
N GLY A 4 -18.49 27.33 -12.27
CA GLY A 4 -17.58 26.29 -12.73
C GLY A 4 -18.06 24.94 -12.23
N GLN A 5 -18.50 24.06 -13.12
CA GLN A 5 -18.73 22.66 -12.79
C GLN A 5 -17.43 22.08 -12.24
N VAL A 6 -17.46 21.63 -10.99
CA VAL A 6 -16.42 20.75 -10.45
C VAL A 6 -16.60 19.41 -11.16
N VAL A 7 -15.79 19.16 -12.18
CA VAL A 7 -15.69 17.84 -12.80
C VAL A 7 -14.97 16.95 -11.80
N PHE A 8 -15.72 16.09 -11.12
CA PHE A 8 -15.12 14.98 -10.41
C PHE A 8 -14.72 13.96 -11.47
N ASP A 9 -13.42 13.80 -11.71
CA ASP A 9 -12.92 12.61 -12.38
C ASP A 9 -13.39 11.40 -11.56
N SER A 10 -14.33 10.63 -12.11
CA SER A 10 -14.85 9.43 -11.46
C SER A 10 -13.81 8.31 -11.41
N GLU A 11 -12.68 8.46 -12.11
CA GLU A 11 -11.56 7.53 -12.11
C GLU A 11 -10.43 8.04 -11.21
N PHE A 12 -10.07 7.24 -10.20
CA PHE A 12 -8.88 7.46 -9.41
C PHE A 12 -7.97 6.24 -9.48
N SER A 13 -6.68 6.45 -9.74
CA SER A 13 -5.69 5.38 -9.74
C SER A 13 -4.37 5.84 -9.13
N TRP A 14 -3.96 5.18 -8.06
CA TRP A 14 -2.62 5.36 -7.50
C TRP A 14 -1.53 4.96 -8.51
N LYS A 15 -1.79 4.06 -9.46
CA LYS A 15 -0.78 3.59 -10.44
C LYS A 15 -0.27 4.70 -11.35
N LYS A 16 -1.12 5.70 -11.61
CA LYS A 16 -0.82 6.84 -12.48
C LYS A 16 -0.51 8.12 -11.69
N THR A 17 -0.45 8.05 -10.36
CA THR A 17 -0.42 9.23 -9.50
C THR A 17 0.75 9.18 -8.52
N LEU A 18 1.50 10.27 -8.42
CA LEU A 18 2.50 10.46 -7.36
C LEU A 18 1.85 11.14 -6.16
N PHE A 19 2.06 10.61 -4.97
CA PHE A 19 1.64 11.25 -3.73
C PHE A 19 2.78 12.13 -3.22
N ARG A 20 2.63 13.46 -3.28
CA ARG A 20 3.69 14.43 -2.93
C ARG A 20 5.01 14.15 -3.66
N GLY A 21 4.94 13.79 -4.94
CA GLY A 21 6.11 13.47 -5.76
C GLY A 21 6.72 12.08 -5.50
N LYS A 22 6.11 11.25 -4.64
CA LYS A 22 6.59 9.91 -4.28
C LYS A 22 5.65 8.82 -4.78
N ILE A 23 6.21 7.68 -5.15
CA ILE A 23 5.45 6.46 -5.42
C ILE A 23 5.13 5.80 -4.07
N ILE A 24 3.85 5.56 -3.80
CA ILE A 24 3.41 4.90 -2.57
C ILE A 24 2.85 3.50 -2.80
N ILE A 25 2.73 3.05 -4.06
CA ILE A 25 2.34 1.67 -4.37
C ILE A 25 3.57 0.78 -4.31
N PRO A 26 3.58 -0.28 -3.47
CA PRO A 26 4.61 -1.31 -3.46
C PRO A 26 4.62 -2.12 -4.76
N GLU A 27 5.69 -2.86 -4.97
CA GLU A 27 5.82 -3.77 -6.10
C GLU A 27 4.78 -4.90 -6.05
N ILE A 28 4.38 -5.38 -7.23
CA ILE A 28 3.48 -6.53 -7.36
C ILE A 28 4.19 -7.78 -6.87
N ARG A 29 3.50 -8.60 -6.08
CA ARG A 29 4.03 -9.84 -5.49
C ARG A 29 3.37 -11.07 -6.10
N ASN A 30 4.04 -12.21 -5.97
CA ASN A 30 3.53 -13.51 -6.36
C ASN A 30 3.39 -14.40 -5.11
N GLN A 31 2.16 -14.79 -4.76
CA GLN A 31 1.89 -15.70 -3.65
C GLN A 31 2.15 -17.18 -3.98
N GLY A 32 2.46 -17.49 -5.24
CA GLY A 32 2.60 -18.86 -5.72
C GLY A 32 1.31 -19.67 -5.57
N GLN A 33 1.44 -20.94 -5.20
CA GLN A 33 0.32 -21.87 -4.97
C GLN A 33 -0.14 -21.89 -3.50
N GLN A 34 0.27 -20.93 -2.69
CA GLN A 34 -0.09 -20.85 -1.27
C GLN A 34 -1.34 -19.97 -1.09
N PRO A 35 -2.26 -20.30 -0.16
CA PRO A 35 -3.47 -19.52 0.10
C PRO A 35 -3.21 -18.27 0.94
N THR A 36 -2.18 -17.47 0.59
CA THR A 36 -1.69 -16.34 1.39
C THR A 36 -2.09 -14.96 0.84
N CYS A 37 -3.13 -14.90 0.00
CA CYS A 37 -3.56 -13.66 -0.67
C CYS A 37 -3.92 -12.54 0.32
N VAL A 38 -4.62 -12.88 1.41
CA VAL A 38 -5.02 -11.91 2.45
C VAL A 38 -3.80 -11.32 3.15
N PHE A 39 -2.80 -12.14 3.48
CA PHE A 39 -1.56 -11.67 4.10
C PHE A 39 -0.77 -10.76 3.18
N ASN A 40 -0.67 -11.12 1.89
CA ASN A 40 -0.08 -10.24 0.88
C ASN A 40 -0.81 -8.89 0.80
N ALA A 41 -2.14 -8.90 0.76
CA ALA A 41 -2.96 -7.68 0.71
C ALA A 41 -2.74 -6.79 1.94
N LEU A 42 -2.70 -7.37 3.15
CA LEU A 42 -2.44 -6.65 4.39
C LEU A 42 -1.04 -6.03 4.41
N CYS A 43 -0.01 -6.79 4.02
CA CYS A 43 1.35 -6.28 3.93
C CYS A 43 1.46 -5.10 2.95
N ILE A 44 0.89 -5.24 1.74
CA ILE A 44 0.88 -4.18 0.73
C ILE A 44 0.17 -2.93 1.26
N ALA A 45 -1.00 -3.08 1.88
CA ALA A 45 -1.75 -1.94 2.43
C ALA A 45 -0.97 -1.22 3.54
N ALA A 46 -0.31 -1.97 4.43
CA ALA A 46 0.52 -1.40 5.49
C ALA A 46 1.72 -0.63 4.91
N GLU A 47 2.41 -1.18 3.92
CA GLU A 47 3.49 -0.50 3.21
C GLU A 47 3.04 0.78 2.51
N MET A 48 1.91 0.74 1.80
CA MET A 48 1.31 1.93 1.18
C MET A 48 1.07 3.02 2.22
N GLN A 49 0.51 2.65 3.37
CA GLN A 49 0.21 3.60 4.44
C GLN A 49 1.47 4.19 5.08
N MET A 50 2.50 3.38 5.28
CA MET A 50 3.78 3.85 5.81
C MET A 50 4.50 4.75 4.79
N GLY A 51 4.51 4.39 3.51
CA GLY A 51 5.08 5.20 2.43
C GLY A 51 4.36 6.54 2.30
N ARG A 52 3.02 6.53 2.36
CA ARG A 52 2.21 7.77 2.43
C ARG A 52 2.59 8.61 3.65
N SER A 53 2.70 8.01 4.82
CA SER A 53 3.06 8.71 6.06
C SER A 53 4.45 9.34 5.98
N ALA A 54 5.43 8.64 5.38
CA ALA A 54 6.77 9.17 5.16
C ALA A 54 6.79 10.35 4.17
N ALA A 55 6.00 10.28 3.09
CA ALA A 55 5.83 11.37 2.15
C ALA A 55 5.08 12.59 2.75
N GLN A 56 4.32 12.39 3.83
CA GLN A 56 3.64 13.48 4.55
C GLN A 56 4.56 14.27 5.50
N ARG A 57 5.74 13.75 5.85
CA ARG A 57 6.71 14.43 6.73
C ARG A 57 7.30 15.69 6.10
N ASP A 58 7.91 16.53 6.93
CA ASP A 58 8.69 17.70 6.53
C ASP A 58 10.10 17.63 7.15
N PRO A 59 11.18 17.45 6.35
CA PRO A 59 11.14 17.22 4.90
C PRO A 59 10.53 15.86 4.56
N THR A 60 9.99 15.74 3.34
CA THR A 60 9.43 14.46 2.85
C THR A 60 10.53 13.39 2.83
N CYS A 61 10.19 12.16 3.18
CA CYS A 61 11.16 11.07 3.22
C CYS A 61 10.83 9.99 2.19
N ASP A 62 11.87 9.45 1.52
CA ASP A 62 11.75 8.23 0.74
C ASP A 62 11.72 7.02 1.67
N MET A 63 10.68 6.19 1.53
CA MET A 63 10.57 4.96 2.28
C MET A 63 10.43 3.78 1.33
N ARG A 64 11.37 2.84 1.42
CA ARG A 64 11.27 1.52 0.78
C ARG A 64 11.23 0.48 1.87
N LEU A 65 10.09 -0.18 2.01
CA LEU A 65 9.87 -1.24 2.98
C LEU A 65 9.09 -2.37 2.29
N CYS A 66 9.44 -3.60 2.64
CA CYS A 66 8.77 -4.80 2.17
C CYS A 66 8.61 -5.73 3.38
N PHE A 67 7.38 -5.96 3.81
CA PHE A 67 7.05 -6.93 4.84
C PHE A 67 7.24 -8.35 4.31
N ASN A 68 7.84 -9.18 5.16
CA ASN A 68 7.96 -10.62 4.93
C ASN A 68 6.59 -11.29 5.22
N VAL A 69 5.90 -11.67 4.16
CA VAL A 69 4.57 -12.30 4.23
C VAL A 69 4.65 -13.66 4.90
N ASP A 70 5.66 -14.47 4.59
CA ASP A 70 5.80 -15.83 5.13
C ASP A 70 6.01 -15.81 6.65
N SER A 71 6.79 -14.85 7.16
CA SER A 71 6.91 -14.63 8.59
C SER A 71 5.59 -14.23 9.24
N PHE A 72 4.78 -13.39 8.57
CA PHE A 72 3.47 -13.01 9.08
C PHE A 72 2.51 -14.20 9.12
N VAL A 73 2.45 -15.01 8.05
CA VAL A 73 1.68 -16.25 8.00
C VAL A 73 2.09 -17.19 9.13
N THR A 74 3.40 -17.44 9.27
CA THR A 74 3.93 -18.33 10.32
C THR A 74 3.51 -17.86 11.72
N GLN A 75 3.60 -16.56 11.99
CA GLN A 75 3.16 -16.02 13.28
C GLN A 75 1.65 -16.14 13.46
N TYR A 76 0.86 -15.81 12.42
CA TYR A 76 -0.59 -15.93 12.48
C TYR A 76 -1.00 -17.37 12.79
N GLU A 77 -0.45 -18.36 12.08
CA GLU A 77 -0.75 -19.77 12.31
C GLU A 77 -0.36 -20.23 13.71
N TYR A 78 0.78 -19.77 14.22
CA TYR A 78 1.21 -20.04 15.60
C TYR A 78 0.18 -19.53 16.64
N TYR A 79 -0.39 -18.34 16.43
CA TYR A 79 -1.37 -17.76 17.36
C TYR A 79 -2.81 -18.22 17.12
N ALA A 80 -3.18 -18.51 15.87
CA ALA A 80 -4.50 -18.99 15.48
C ALA A 80 -4.68 -20.48 15.79
N GLY A 81 -3.59 -21.24 15.95
CA GLY A 81 -3.58 -22.64 16.36
C GLY A 81 -3.80 -22.88 17.87
N LYS A 82 -4.51 -21.99 18.56
CA LYS A 82 -5.10 -22.26 19.88
C LYS A 82 -6.58 -22.55 19.77
#